data_AF-A0AAJ1AH97-F1
#
_entry.id   AF-A0AAJ1AH97-F1
#
_cell.length_a   1.000
_cell.length_b   1.000
_cell.length_c   1.000
_cell.angle_alpha   90.00
_cell.angle_beta   90.00
_cell.angle_gamma   90.00
#
_symmetry.space_group_name_H-M   'P 1'
#
loop_
_entity.id
_entity.type
_entity.pdbx_description
1 polymer ?
#
loop_
_entity_poly.entity_id
_entity_poly.type
_entity_poly.pdbx_seq_one_letter_code
_entity_poly.pdbx_strand_id
1 'polypeptide(L)'
;MINRRGVGLIVLAGSLVVLSGEVAWAQVAPERQAALKQMAERVKSFAQRMPESTRNMLSSGALNLINLAERWDQIEPHLQRALPTPLSSAQPILPPDAGGALADRILAPKQVSNLSADGSSSRLAGFTQSETSTAWCGNNVVVGFNDSGSMVETIPVPGIGLSFTGVARSTNKGGSFTDLGFLNPGPVITDLLAGDPVLGCSDANTFYYASLFERETTSDIAVSKSFDGGQTFGGPVSAISKGGATHFLDKPWIAIDSTTPNRIYVTYTDFDESGSLCGFDPVSSLPIPRTAIELVRSTDGGGSWSFPPVVIREVCGDPFAHGSQVAVGPGGEVYVAWEAFGANFVTREIDIRKSTDNGVTFGALVKVDNVICAGTCSRLQGNFRSGYEFPTLAVDQSGKSTNGNVYIAWHDGRYLTVPDAVSESYGYADILVSRSTDGGVTWIPPVRVNSNPEPLSSGLGTDQYQPGIAVDKAGKVGVCFYDRRLDPGNFLIDRECASSKDAGISWKNKKMTKKNFPAVPGQDLLLNYTYMGDYDGLASDFTKTNSGFIGAWGDNSLGNPDIKAGKF
;
A
#
# COMPACT_ATOMS: atom_id res chain seq x y z
N MET A 1 -76.16 -13.37 34.66
CA MET A 1 -75.43 -12.76 35.80
C MET A 1 -74.04 -12.34 35.32
N ILE A 2 -73.57 -11.15 35.72
CA ILE A 2 -72.16 -10.76 35.96
C ILE A 2 -71.13 -10.77 34.80
N ASN A 3 -70.84 -9.55 34.31
CA ASN A 3 -69.54 -8.89 33.97
C ASN A 3 -68.41 -9.46 33.05
N ARG A 4 -68.19 -8.69 31.96
CA ARG A 4 -67.00 -7.84 31.60
C ARG A 4 -65.53 -8.38 31.53
N ARG A 5 -64.97 -8.18 30.31
CA ARG A 5 -63.67 -7.55 29.90
C ARG A 5 -62.32 -8.33 29.93
N GLY A 6 -61.53 -8.08 28.87
CA GLY A 6 -60.09 -8.39 28.66
C GLY A 6 -59.83 -8.80 27.19
N VAL A 7 -59.42 -7.97 26.23
CA VAL A 7 -58.21 -7.13 26.04
C VAL A 7 -56.93 -7.94 25.74
N GLY A 8 -56.26 -7.62 24.62
CA GLY A 8 -54.80 -7.75 24.48
C GLY A 8 -54.29 -8.80 23.48
N LEU A 9 -53.84 -8.32 22.32
CA LEU A 9 -52.90 -9.04 21.45
C LEU A 9 -51.44 -8.72 21.87
N ILE A 10 -50.44 -9.43 21.30
CA ILE A 10 -48.98 -9.17 21.37
C ILE A 10 -48.23 -9.81 22.57
N VAL A 11 -47.71 -11.03 22.35
CA VAL A 11 -46.54 -11.71 22.97
C VAL A 11 -46.17 -12.85 21.99
N LEU A 12 -44.94 -13.15 21.54
CA LEU A 12 -43.63 -12.46 21.55
C LEU A 12 -42.86 -12.94 20.29
N ALA A 13 -42.05 -12.10 19.62
CA ALA A 13 -41.21 -12.50 18.48
C ALA A 13 -39.81 -11.82 18.46
N GLY A 14 -39.26 -11.54 19.65
CA GLY A 14 -38.03 -10.74 19.81
C GLY A 14 -36.80 -11.49 20.34
N SER A 15 -36.89 -12.81 20.60
CA SER A 15 -35.88 -13.51 21.44
C SER A 15 -35.00 -14.54 20.71
N LEU A 16 -35.40 -15.05 19.52
CA LEU A 16 -34.58 -16.05 18.80
C LEU A 16 -33.38 -15.45 18.03
N VAL A 17 -33.46 -14.20 17.59
CA VAL A 17 -32.40 -13.57 16.75
C VAL A 17 -31.19 -13.18 17.59
N VAL A 18 -31.39 -12.69 18.81
CA VAL A 18 -30.28 -12.33 19.72
C VAL A 18 -29.55 -13.59 20.21
N LEU A 19 -30.30 -14.62 20.64
CA LEU A 19 -29.73 -15.88 21.10
C LEU A 19 -28.96 -16.65 20.00
N SER A 20 -29.42 -16.60 18.74
CA SER A 20 -28.67 -17.23 17.64
C SER A 20 -27.38 -16.46 17.30
N GLY A 21 -27.38 -15.13 17.41
CA GLY A 21 -26.18 -14.32 17.33
C GLY A 21 -25.17 -14.66 18.43
N GLU A 22 -25.57 -14.57 19.70
CA GLU A 22 -24.68 -14.85 20.84
C GLU A 22 -24.13 -16.28 20.85
N VAL A 23 -24.93 -17.28 20.47
CA VAL A 23 -24.47 -18.68 20.39
C VAL A 23 -23.51 -18.92 19.24
N ALA A 24 -23.74 -18.32 18.06
CA ALA A 24 -22.78 -18.38 16.96
C ALA A 24 -21.45 -17.70 17.33
N TRP A 25 -21.53 -16.55 18.02
CA TRP A 25 -20.36 -15.84 18.55
C TRP A 25 -19.55 -16.66 19.56
N ALA A 26 -20.23 -17.30 20.50
CA ALA A 26 -19.60 -18.14 21.52
C ALA A 26 -18.87 -19.37 20.94
N GLN A 27 -19.23 -19.81 19.73
CA GLN A 27 -18.56 -20.91 19.03
C GLN A 27 -17.44 -20.44 18.08
N VAL A 28 -17.64 -19.30 17.38
CA VAL A 28 -16.67 -18.75 16.43
C VAL A 28 -15.45 -18.12 17.11
N ALA A 29 -15.62 -17.49 18.28
CA ALA A 29 -14.53 -16.76 18.93
C ALA A 29 -13.34 -17.67 19.36
N PRO A 30 -13.52 -18.85 19.96
CA PRO A 30 -12.40 -19.75 20.30
C PRO A 30 -11.64 -20.28 19.08
N GLU A 31 -12.35 -20.63 18.00
CA GLU A 31 -11.73 -21.14 16.77
C GLU A 31 -10.90 -20.05 16.08
N ARG A 32 -11.49 -18.85 15.90
CA ARG A 32 -10.76 -17.67 15.38
C ARG A 32 -9.55 -17.35 16.25
N GLN A 33 -9.68 -17.35 17.58
CA GLN A 33 -8.56 -17.08 18.49
C GLN A 33 -7.43 -18.11 18.33
N ALA A 34 -7.75 -19.40 18.27
CA ALA A 34 -6.75 -20.45 18.10
C ALA A 34 -5.98 -20.33 16.77
N ALA A 35 -6.68 -20.01 15.68
CA ALA A 35 -6.04 -19.82 14.37
C ALA A 35 -5.18 -18.56 14.30
N LEU A 36 -5.64 -17.43 14.85
CA LEU A 36 -4.83 -16.20 14.92
C LEU A 36 -3.59 -16.39 15.79
N LYS A 37 -3.70 -17.18 16.88
CA LYS A 37 -2.54 -17.59 17.68
C LYS A 37 -1.57 -18.46 16.89
N GLN A 38 -2.05 -19.44 16.13
CA GLN A 38 -1.22 -20.28 15.27
C GLN A 38 -0.51 -19.46 14.17
N MET A 39 -1.20 -18.48 13.58
CA MET A 39 -0.63 -17.52 12.64
C MET A 39 0.46 -16.67 13.32
N ALA A 40 0.21 -16.15 14.52
CA ALA A 40 1.20 -15.39 15.29
C ALA A 40 2.44 -16.25 15.62
N GLU A 41 2.27 -17.49 16.07
CA GLU A 41 3.37 -18.42 16.33
C GLU A 41 4.18 -18.73 15.05
N ARG A 42 3.52 -18.88 13.90
CA ARG A 42 4.16 -19.06 12.59
C ARG A 42 4.97 -17.84 12.16
N VAL A 43 4.38 -16.65 12.16
CA VAL A 43 5.02 -15.38 11.77
C VAL A 43 6.22 -15.09 12.69
N LYS A 44 6.07 -15.35 14.00
CA LYS A 44 7.17 -15.24 14.98
C LYS A 44 8.31 -16.23 14.70
N SER A 45 7.99 -17.48 14.37
CA SER A 45 8.98 -18.52 14.02
C SER A 45 9.72 -18.22 12.69
N PHE A 46 9.03 -17.59 11.73
CA PHE A 46 9.65 -17.06 10.51
C PHE A 46 10.58 -15.88 10.82
N ALA A 47 10.10 -14.86 11.52
CA ALA A 47 10.92 -13.71 11.94
C ALA A 47 12.15 -14.12 12.77
N GLN A 48 12.08 -15.18 13.58
CA GLN A 48 13.21 -15.68 14.36
C GLN A 48 14.30 -16.38 13.54
N ARG A 49 14.02 -16.81 12.31
CA ARG A 49 15.01 -17.40 11.39
C ARG A 49 15.70 -16.34 10.54
N MET A 50 15.02 -15.24 10.25
CA MET A 50 15.60 -14.11 9.53
C MET A 50 16.65 -13.35 10.35
N PRO A 51 17.85 -13.09 9.77
CA PRO A 51 18.81 -12.11 10.31
C PRO A 51 18.14 -10.76 10.55
N GLU A 52 18.57 -10.04 11.59
CA GLU A 52 17.98 -8.72 11.94
C GLU A 52 18.16 -7.69 10.81
N SER A 53 19.28 -7.74 10.08
CA SER A 53 19.50 -6.94 8.86
C SER A 53 18.40 -7.18 7.83
N THR A 54 18.11 -8.43 7.49
CA THR A 54 17.07 -8.83 6.54
C THR A 54 15.67 -8.48 7.03
N ARG A 55 15.36 -8.72 8.32
CA ARG A 55 14.06 -8.34 8.90
C ARG A 55 13.78 -6.85 8.78
N ASN A 56 14.79 -6.01 9.00
CA ASN A 56 14.61 -4.57 8.85
C ASN A 56 14.23 -4.18 7.41
N MET A 57 14.66 -4.95 6.39
CA MET A 57 14.34 -4.72 4.97
C MET A 57 12.93 -5.18 4.53
N LEU A 58 12.18 -5.90 5.39
CA LEU A 58 10.77 -6.25 5.15
C LEU A 58 9.91 -4.99 5.01
N SER A 59 8.72 -5.10 4.42
CA SER A 59 7.78 -3.98 4.40
C SER A 59 7.31 -3.57 5.78
N SER A 60 6.74 -2.37 5.86
CA SER A 60 6.06 -1.97 7.07
C SER A 60 4.80 -2.81 7.36
N GLY A 61 4.07 -3.32 6.37
CA GLY A 61 2.95 -4.26 6.57
C GLY A 61 3.41 -5.59 7.18
N ALA A 62 4.50 -6.15 6.66
CA ALA A 62 5.18 -7.32 7.19
C ALA A 62 5.70 -7.10 8.62
N LEU A 63 6.32 -5.94 8.89
CA LEU A 63 6.75 -5.55 10.24
C LEU A 63 5.57 -5.33 11.20
N ASN A 64 4.39 -4.92 10.70
CA ASN A 64 3.17 -4.83 11.49
C ASN A 64 2.63 -6.23 11.84
N LEU A 65 2.63 -7.18 10.89
CA LEU A 65 2.33 -8.59 11.18
C LEU A 65 3.29 -9.20 12.21
N ILE A 66 4.59 -8.94 12.10
CA ILE A 66 5.59 -9.39 13.08
C ILE A 66 5.34 -8.74 14.44
N ASN A 67 5.08 -7.44 14.50
CA ASN A 67 4.77 -6.74 15.76
C ASN A 67 3.48 -7.27 16.42
N LEU A 68 2.43 -7.54 15.63
CA LEU A 68 1.19 -8.18 16.09
C LEU A 68 1.47 -9.59 16.66
N ALA A 69 2.29 -10.38 15.97
CA ALA A 69 2.68 -11.72 16.40
C ALA A 69 3.55 -11.73 17.67
N GLU A 70 4.53 -10.83 17.77
CA GLU A 70 5.39 -10.68 18.94
C GLU A 70 4.63 -10.18 20.18
N ARG A 71 3.56 -9.39 19.97
CA ARG A 71 2.68 -8.85 21.04
C ARG A 71 1.41 -9.66 21.27
N TRP A 72 1.25 -10.82 20.65
CA TRP A 72 0.00 -11.60 20.73
C TRP A 72 -0.48 -11.84 22.16
N ASP A 73 0.40 -12.24 23.07
CA ASP A 73 0.08 -12.48 24.49
C ASP A 73 -0.47 -11.24 25.22
N GLN A 74 -0.15 -10.03 24.74
CA GLN A 74 -0.68 -8.77 25.26
C GLN A 74 -2.04 -8.44 24.64
N ILE A 75 -2.24 -8.77 23.36
CA ILE A 75 -3.41 -8.38 22.56
C ILE A 75 -4.58 -9.36 22.78
N GLU A 76 -4.30 -10.66 22.84
CA GLU A 76 -5.26 -11.76 22.99
C GLU A 76 -6.30 -11.53 24.13
N PRO A 77 -5.92 -11.11 25.35
CA PRO A 77 -6.90 -10.85 26.43
C PRO A 77 -7.77 -9.60 26.22
N HIS A 78 -7.49 -8.76 25.22
CA HIS A 78 -8.37 -7.67 24.81
C HIS A 78 -9.37 -8.14 23.75
N LEU A 79 -8.93 -8.95 22.78
CA LEU A 79 -9.80 -9.56 21.77
C LEU A 79 -10.93 -10.37 22.42
N GLN A 80 -10.62 -11.14 23.46
CA GLN A 80 -11.60 -11.93 24.23
C GLN A 80 -12.71 -11.11 24.91
N ARG A 81 -12.55 -9.79 25.05
CA ARG A 81 -13.52 -8.89 25.69
C ARG A 81 -14.32 -8.05 24.70
N ALA A 82 -14.05 -8.17 23.40
CA ALA A 82 -14.87 -7.54 22.38
C ALA A 82 -16.25 -8.20 22.35
N LEU A 83 -17.28 -7.47 22.80
CA LEU A 83 -18.67 -7.91 22.65
C LEU A 83 -19.10 -7.79 21.19
N PRO A 84 -20.02 -8.65 20.70
CA PRO A 84 -20.60 -8.48 19.39
C PRO A 84 -21.37 -7.16 19.31
N THR A 85 -20.80 -6.19 18.61
CA THR A 85 -21.48 -4.95 18.29
C THR A 85 -22.54 -5.27 17.23
N PRO A 86 -23.82 -4.87 17.41
CA PRO A 86 -24.78 -4.95 16.32
C PRO A 86 -24.21 -4.21 15.11
N LEU A 87 -24.15 -4.87 13.94
CA LEU A 87 -23.77 -4.21 12.70
C LEU A 87 -24.60 -2.93 12.58
N SER A 88 -23.95 -1.77 12.72
CA SER A 88 -24.63 -0.51 12.50
C SER A 88 -25.03 -0.52 11.04
N SER A 89 -26.33 -0.59 10.76
CA SER A 89 -26.89 -0.40 9.41
C SER A 89 -26.73 1.04 8.91
N ALA A 90 -25.93 1.84 9.62
CA ALA A 90 -25.32 3.06 9.20
C ALA A 90 -23.84 3.03 9.61
N GLN A 91 -22.96 2.68 8.67
CA GLN A 91 -21.70 3.43 8.60
C GLN A 91 -22.07 4.92 8.59
N PRO A 92 -21.28 5.83 9.18
CA PRO A 92 -21.56 7.25 9.07
C PRO A 92 -21.34 7.65 7.60
N ILE A 93 -22.41 7.53 6.81
CA ILE A 93 -22.50 8.05 5.45
C ILE A 93 -22.29 9.55 5.60
N LEU A 94 -21.05 10.00 5.32
CA LEU A 94 -20.81 11.38 4.92
C LEU A 94 -21.86 11.68 3.84
N PRO A 95 -22.67 12.74 4.01
CA PRO A 95 -23.91 12.90 3.26
C PRO A 95 -23.65 12.71 1.75
N PRO A 96 -24.49 11.89 1.07
CA PRO A 96 -24.17 11.34 -0.24
C PRO A 96 -23.72 12.43 -1.21
N ASP A 97 -22.64 12.15 -1.95
CA ASP A 97 -21.93 13.07 -2.85
C ASP A 97 -22.88 14.13 -3.44
N ALA A 98 -22.81 15.36 -2.91
CA ALA A 98 -23.56 16.47 -3.45
C ALA A 98 -23.05 16.70 -4.88
N GLY A 99 -23.84 16.24 -5.86
CA GLY A 99 -23.51 16.13 -7.28
C GLY A 99 -23.34 17.46 -8.01
N GLY A 100 -22.49 18.34 -7.48
CA GLY A 100 -22.04 19.54 -8.15
C GLY A 100 -21.16 19.17 -9.34
N ALA A 101 -21.47 19.75 -10.50
CA ALA A 101 -20.67 19.60 -11.71
C ALA A 101 -19.30 20.29 -11.57
N LEU A 102 -18.37 19.63 -10.87
CA LEU A 102 -16.97 20.03 -10.79
C LEU A 102 -16.26 19.65 -12.09
N ALA A 103 -16.26 20.58 -13.04
CA ALA A 103 -15.35 20.58 -14.19
C ALA A 103 -13.89 20.51 -13.74
N ASP A 104 -12.97 20.17 -14.66
CA ASP A 104 -11.55 19.90 -14.41
C ASP A 104 -10.77 21.06 -13.78
N ARG A 105 -10.94 21.19 -12.46
CA ARG A 105 -10.27 22.14 -11.60
C ARG A 105 -9.37 21.38 -10.63
N ILE A 106 -8.27 22.03 -10.25
CA ILE A 106 -7.48 21.63 -9.10
C ILE A 106 -8.37 21.71 -7.86
N LEU A 107 -8.39 20.66 -7.05
CA LEU A 107 -9.20 20.59 -5.84
C LEU A 107 -8.31 20.74 -4.60
N ALA A 108 -8.75 21.54 -3.64
CA ALA A 108 -8.14 21.56 -2.31
C ALA A 108 -8.32 20.18 -1.62
N PRO A 109 -7.39 19.78 -0.73
CA PRO A 109 -7.44 18.48 -0.07
C PRO A 109 -8.80 18.14 0.50
N LYS A 110 -9.21 16.90 0.27
CA LYS A 110 -10.45 16.29 0.76
C LYS A 110 -10.13 15.24 1.80
N GLN A 111 -10.98 15.19 2.80
CA GLN A 111 -11.05 14.09 3.75
C GLN A 111 -11.40 12.80 2.99
N VAL A 112 -10.69 11.70 3.27
CA VAL A 112 -10.92 10.40 2.62
C VAL A 112 -11.52 9.41 3.62
N SER A 113 -10.86 9.22 4.76
CA SER A 113 -11.29 8.34 5.84
C SER A 113 -12.09 9.09 6.94
N ASN A 114 -12.71 8.34 7.85
CA ASN A 114 -13.65 8.85 8.83
C ASN A 114 -13.24 8.62 10.29
N LEU A 115 -12.43 9.57 10.79
CA LEU A 115 -11.94 9.67 12.16
C LEU A 115 -12.95 9.44 13.30
N SER A 116 -14.24 9.62 13.05
CA SER A 116 -15.28 9.39 14.07
C SER A 116 -15.61 7.91 14.29
N ALA A 117 -15.32 7.04 13.32
CA ALA A 117 -15.42 5.59 13.44
C ALA A 117 -14.15 5.02 14.11
N ASP A 118 -12.98 5.32 13.55
CA ASP A 118 -11.67 4.77 13.95
C ASP A 118 -11.40 4.92 15.46
N GLY A 119 -11.48 6.16 15.96
CA GLY A 119 -11.23 6.48 17.38
C GLY A 119 -12.33 6.06 18.36
N SER A 120 -13.36 5.34 17.90
CA SER A 120 -14.47 4.87 18.74
C SER A 120 -14.20 3.50 19.39
N SER A 121 -13.45 2.63 18.71
CA SER A 121 -13.24 1.24 19.11
C SER A 121 -12.13 1.05 20.15
N SER A 122 -11.10 1.90 20.16
CA SER A 122 -10.00 1.84 21.12
C SER A 122 -9.32 3.20 21.33
N ARG A 123 -8.56 3.32 22.43
CA ARG A 123 -7.79 4.52 22.81
C ARG A 123 -6.26 4.34 22.68
N LEU A 124 -5.80 3.12 22.38
CA LEU A 124 -4.38 2.75 22.32
C LEU A 124 -4.04 1.92 21.06
N ALA A 125 -5.03 1.69 20.19
CA ALA A 125 -4.92 0.88 18.99
C ALA A 125 -6.04 1.22 18.02
N GLY A 126 -5.90 0.87 16.75
CA GLY A 126 -6.98 0.90 15.77
C GLY A 126 -7.33 2.30 15.26
N PHE A 127 -6.35 3.17 15.10
CA PHE A 127 -6.55 4.54 14.60
C PHE A 127 -5.45 5.04 13.67
N THR A 128 -4.45 4.22 13.36
CA THR A 128 -3.42 4.57 12.39
C THR A 128 -3.82 4.14 10.99
N GLN A 129 -3.81 5.12 10.07
CA GLN A 129 -4.04 4.97 8.65
C GLN A 129 -2.87 5.54 7.85
N SER A 130 -2.53 4.89 6.73
CA SER A 130 -1.24 5.08 6.02
C SER A 130 -1.20 4.27 4.71
N GLU A 131 -0.08 4.32 3.97
CA GLU A 131 0.18 3.55 2.74
C GLU A 131 -0.98 3.58 1.75
N THR A 132 -1.13 4.72 1.07
CA THR A 132 -2.29 4.89 0.20
C THR A 132 -2.03 4.36 -1.21
N SER A 133 -3.05 3.77 -1.82
CA SER A 133 -3.11 3.57 -3.27
C SER A 133 -4.38 4.18 -3.82
N THR A 134 -4.34 4.65 -5.06
CA THR A 134 -5.46 5.35 -5.71
C THR A 134 -5.66 4.75 -7.09
N ALA A 135 -6.91 4.43 -7.44
CA ALA A 135 -7.31 4.14 -8.82
C ALA A 135 -8.39 5.13 -9.27
N TRP A 136 -8.27 5.64 -10.49
CA TRP A 136 -9.23 6.59 -11.07
C TRP A 136 -9.72 6.05 -12.42
N CYS A 137 -11.03 5.78 -12.51
CA CYS A 137 -11.70 5.42 -13.75
C CYS A 137 -12.96 6.29 -13.96
N GLY A 138 -12.85 7.26 -14.88
CA GLY A 138 -13.97 8.12 -15.29
C GLY A 138 -14.42 9.05 -14.16
N ASN A 139 -15.63 8.85 -13.65
CA ASN A 139 -16.14 9.62 -12.51
C ASN A 139 -15.71 9.02 -11.16
N ASN A 140 -15.41 7.72 -11.11
CA ASN A 140 -15.14 6.99 -9.89
C ASN A 140 -13.64 7.04 -9.53
N VAL A 141 -13.35 7.36 -8.28
CA VAL A 141 -12.01 7.21 -7.68
C VAL A 141 -12.15 6.29 -6.47
N VAL A 142 -11.25 5.33 -6.34
CA VAL A 142 -11.15 4.49 -5.14
C VAL A 142 -9.79 4.73 -4.52
N VAL A 143 -9.76 4.86 -3.20
CA VAL A 143 -8.55 4.96 -2.39
C VAL A 143 -8.54 3.78 -1.43
N GLY A 144 -7.41 3.06 -1.40
CA GLY A 144 -7.13 1.99 -0.47
C GLY A 144 -6.01 2.44 0.46
N PHE A 145 -6.07 2.04 1.72
CA PHE A 145 -5.10 2.44 2.75
C PHE A 145 -4.97 1.35 3.80
N ASN A 146 -3.78 1.19 4.37
CA ASN A 146 -3.61 0.41 5.58
C ASN A 146 -4.46 1.08 6.67
N ASP A 147 -5.26 0.28 7.36
CA ASP A 147 -6.14 0.75 8.42
C ASP A 147 -6.18 -0.24 9.58
N SER A 148 -5.56 0.19 10.68
CA SER A 148 -5.63 -0.55 11.94
C SER A 148 -7.02 -0.53 12.56
N GLY A 149 -7.85 0.47 12.26
CA GLY A 149 -9.24 0.57 12.71
C GLY A 149 -10.07 -0.60 12.19
N SER A 150 -10.02 -0.84 10.88
CA SER A 150 -10.61 -2.00 10.18
C SER A 150 -10.32 -3.34 10.86
N MET A 151 -9.11 -3.54 11.40
CA MET A 151 -8.78 -4.80 12.09
C MET A 151 -9.50 -4.88 13.43
N VAL A 152 -9.69 -3.76 14.12
CA VAL A 152 -10.49 -3.73 15.35
C VAL A 152 -11.98 -3.87 15.05
N GLU A 153 -12.48 -3.27 13.97
CA GLU A 153 -13.88 -3.33 13.54
C GLU A 153 -14.32 -4.73 13.06
N THR A 154 -13.42 -5.52 12.49
CA THR A 154 -13.72 -6.87 12.00
C THR A 154 -13.75 -7.94 13.11
N ILE A 155 -13.08 -7.73 14.26
CA ILE A 155 -13.13 -8.65 15.41
C ILE A 155 -14.57 -8.95 15.86
N PRO A 156 -15.47 -7.97 16.06
CA PRO A 156 -16.87 -8.19 16.46
C PRO A 156 -17.84 -8.42 15.27
N VAL A 157 -17.36 -8.89 14.10
CA VAL A 157 -18.22 -9.37 12.99
C VAL A 157 -18.14 -10.91 12.83
N PRO A 158 -19.28 -11.64 12.81
CA PRO A 158 -19.26 -13.10 12.82
C PRO A 158 -19.16 -13.67 11.39
N GLY A 159 -18.49 -14.81 11.24
CA GLY A 159 -18.47 -15.53 9.96
C GLY A 159 -17.69 -14.86 8.83
N ILE A 160 -16.78 -13.93 9.15
CA ILE A 160 -15.82 -13.33 8.21
C ILE A 160 -14.39 -13.37 8.76
N GLY A 161 -13.39 -13.20 7.90
CA GLY A 161 -11.99 -13.01 8.32
C GLY A 161 -11.72 -11.66 9.00
N LEU A 162 -10.44 -11.33 9.21
CA LEU A 162 -10.00 -10.00 9.65
C LEU A 162 -9.48 -9.16 8.48
N SER A 163 -9.53 -7.84 8.61
CA SER A 163 -9.03 -6.92 7.59
C SER A 163 -8.28 -5.75 8.20
N PHE A 164 -7.01 -5.60 7.85
CA PHE A 164 -6.12 -4.49 8.24
C PHE A 164 -6.16 -3.35 7.20
N THR A 165 -7.25 -3.23 6.46
CA THR A 165 -7.24 -2.56 5.15
C THR A 165 -8.56 -1.82 4.92
N GLY A 166 -8.47 -0.50 4.80
CA GLY A 166 -9.61 0.38 4.56
C GLY A 166 -9.82 0.66 3.06
N VAL A 167 -11.04 1.08 2.73
CA VAL A 167 -11.40 1.51 1.37
C VAL A 167 -12.36 2.69 1.38
N ALA A 168 -12.07 3.71 0.58
CA ALA A 168 -12.90 4.89 0.41
C ALA A 168 -13.15 5.18 -1.08
N ARG A 169 -14.29 5.82 -1.38
CA ARG A 169 -14.77 6.02 -2.76
C ARG A 169 -15.20 7.46 -3.00
N SER A 170 -14.91 7.98 -4.18
CA SER A 170 -15.50 9.22 -4.73
C SER A 170 -16.27 8.90 -6.01
N THR A 171 -17.48 9.45 -6.18
CA THR A 171 -18.23 9.36 -7.45
C THR A 171 -18.13 10.63 -8.30
N ASN A 172 -17.37 11.62 -7.82
CA ASN A 172 -17.28 12.96 -8.42
C ASN A 172 -15.83 13.40 -8.68
N LYS A 173 -14.97 12.47 -9.12
CA LYS A 173 -13.57 12.72 -9.54
C LYS A 173 -12.70 13.32 -8.42
N GLY A 174 -12.89 12.86 -7.18
CA GLY A 174 -12.18 13.36 -6.00
C GLY A 174 -12.72 14.67 -5.44
N GLY A 175 -13.94 15.08 -5.80
CA GLY A 175 -14.64 16.25 -5.24
C GLY A 175 -15.00 16.09 -3.76
N SER A 176 -15.38 14.87 -3.37
CA SER A 176 -15.60 14.37 -2.02
C SER A 176 -15.37 12.85 -2.02
N PHE A 177 -15.16 12.27 -0.84
CA PHE A 177 -15.04 10.84 -0.63
C PHE A 177 -16.02 10.39 0.45
N THR A 178 -16.47 9.14 0.35
CA THR A 178 -17.13 8.39 1.40
C THR A 178 -16.18 7.28 1.83
N ASP A 179 -15.84 7.26 3.10
CA ASP A 179 -15.19 6.11 3.71
C ASP A 179 -16.19 4.94 3.76
N LEU A 180 -15.75 3.75 3.33
CA LEU A 180 -16.53 2.52 3.32
C LEU A 180 -16.02 1.52 4.38
N GLY A 181 -15.08 1.93 5.25
CA GLY A 181 -14.48 1.12 6.29
C GLY A 181 -13.66 -0.04 5.72
N PHE A 182 -13.70 -1.18 6.40
CA PHE A 182 -12.87 -2.33 6.07
C PHE A 182 -13.18 -2.98 4.71
N LEU A 183 -12.12 -3.35 3.99
CA LEU A 183 -12.21 -4.22 2.81
C LEU A 183 -12.68 -5.61 3.25
N ASN A 184 -13.65 -6.17 2.52
CA ASN A 184 -14.26 -7.47 2.79
C ASN A 184 -13.22 -8.61 2.81
N PRO A 185 -12.95 -9.25 3.96
CA PRO A 185 -11.94 -10.31 4.09
C PRO A 185 -12.46 -11.70 3.68
N GLY A 186 -13.73 -11.81 3.26
CA GLY A 186 -14.34 -13.09 2.90
C GLY A 186 -14.82 -13.91 4.11
N PRO A 187 -15.41 -15.10 3.86
CA PRO A 187 -16.21 -15.84 4.85
C PRO A 187 -15.38 -16.77 5.77
N VAL A 188 -14.07 -16.90 5.54
CA VAL A 188 -13.19 -17.77 6.31
C VAL A 188 -12.73 -17.02 7.55
N ILE A 189 -13.17 -17.46 8.73
CA ILE A 189 -12.99 -16.71 9.99
C ILE A 189 -11.53 -16.56 10.45
N THR A 190 -10.61 -17.28 9.81
CA THR A 190 -9.19 -17.41 10.13
C THR A 190 -8.26 -16.75 9.09
N ASP A 191 -8.83 -16.25 7.99
CA ASP A 191 -8.10 -15.48 6.97
C ASP A 191 -7.94 -14.01 7.40
N LEU A 192 -6.82 -13.38 7.01
CA LEU A 192 -6.48 -11.98 7.31
C LEU A 192 -6.02 -11.25 6.05
N LEU A 193 -6.73 -10.20 5.65
CA LEU A 193 -6.17 -9.16 4.77
C LEU A 193 -5.21 -8.31 5.60
N ALA A 194 -3.92 -8.36 5.31
CA ALA A 194 -2.86 -7.87 6.21
C ALA A 194 -2.27 -6.51 5.85
N GLY A 195 -2.71 -5.88 4.74
CA GLY A 195 -2.24 -4.56 4.32
C GLY A 195 -1.61 -4.52 2.93
N ASP A 196 -0.65 -3.61 2.76
CA ASP A 196 -0.02 -3.18 1.50
C ASP A 196 -1.04 -3.07 0.34
N PRO A 197 -2.01 -2.14 0.44
CA PRO A 197 -3.08 -1.99 -0.51
C PRO A 197 -2.56 -1.42 -1.84
N VAL A 198 -2.87 -2.09 -2.96
CA VAL A 198 -2.63 -1.53 -4.29
C VAL A 198 -3.87 -1.67 -5.17
N LEU A 199 -4.34 -0.53 -5.69
CA LEU A 199 -5.55 -0.44 -6.49
C LEU A 199 -5.26 -0.30 -7.99
N GLY A 200 -6.17 -0.86 -8.79
CA GLY A 200 -6.26 -0.59 -10.22
C GLY A 200 -7.70 -0.69 -10.73
N CYS A 201 -7.97 -0.28 -11.96
CA CYS A 201 -9.30 -0.38 -12.56
C CYS A 201 -9.21 -0.65 -14.06
N SER A 202 -10.19 -1.36 -14.63
CA SER A 202 -10.27 -1.61 -16.09
C SER A 202 -11.25 -0.68 -16.81
N ASP A 203 -12.23 -0.16 -16.07
CA ASP A 203 -13.31 0.69 -16.58
C ASP A 203 -13.98 1.44 -15.40
N ALA A 204 -14.99 2.26 -15.68
CA ALA A 204 -15.67 3.06 -14.67
C ALA A 204 -16.36 2.25 -13.54
N ASN A 205 -16.64 0.96 -13.74
CA ASN A 205 -17.33 0.10 -12.78
C ASN A 205 -16.39 -0.94 -12.14
N THR A 206 -15.40 -1.43 -12.88
CA THR A 206 -14.55 -2.55 -12.45
C THR A 206 -13.25 -2.07 -11.80
N PHE A 207 -13.11 -2.34 -10.50
CA PHE A 207 -11.91 -2.04 -9.71
C PHE A 207 -11.32 -3.32 -9.10
N TYR A 208 -10.00 -3.32 -8.93
CA TYR A 208 -9.21 -4.42 -8.36
C TYR A 208 -8.39 -3.90 -7.19
N TYR A 209 -8.36 -4.66 -6.11
CA TYR A 209 -7.68 -4.32 -4.86
C TYR A 209 -6.74 -5.47 -4.50
N ALA A 210 -5.43 -5.29 -4.72
CA ALA A 210 -4.40 -6.21 -4.26
C ALA A 210 -4.02 -5.92 -2.80
N SER A 211 -3.76 -6.97 -2.01
CA SER A 211 -3.37 -6.88 -0.61
C SER A 211 -2.63 -8.15 -0.17
N LEU A 212 -1.81 -8.04 0.88
CA LEU A 212 -1.26 -9.19 1.61
C LEU A 212 -2.41 -10.03 2.18
N PHE A 213 -2.32 -11.35 2.06
CA PHE A 213 -3.37 -12.25 2.53
C PHE A 213 -2.78 -13.42 3.30
N GLU A 214 -2.88 -13.36 4.62
CA GLU A 214 -2.38 -14.40 5.52
C GLU A 214 -3.49 -15.38 5.88
N ARG A 215 -3.18 -16.68 5.84
CA ARG A 215 -4.11 -17.77 6.14
C ARG A 215 -3.52 -18.68 7.22
N GLU A 216 -4.23 -19.72 7.64
CA GLU A 216 -3.72 -20.68 8.65
C GLU A 216 -2.40 -21.36 8.29
N THR A 217 -2.17 -21.63 6.99
CA THR A 217 -1.00 -22.41 6.52
C THR A 217 -0.22 -21.74 5.38
N THR A 218 -0.74 -20.65 4.80
CA THR A 218 -0.16 -20.00 3.61
C THR A 218 0.00 -18.50 3.79
N SER A 219 0.98 -17.97 3.07
CA SER A 219 1.14 -16.55 2.77
C SER A 219 0.79 -16.36 1.30
N ASP A 220 -0.20 -15.51 1.03
CA ASP A 220 -0.82 -15.30 -0.28
C ASP A 220 -0.76 -13.80 -0.63
N ILE A 221 -0.80 -13.50 -1.93
CA ILE A 221 -1.22 -12.19 -2.41
C ILE A 221 -2.63 -12.36 -2.97
N ALA A 222 -3.61 -11.63 -2.43
CA ALA A 222 -4.99 -11.70 -2.90
C ALA A 222 -5.37 -10.48 -3.73
N VAL A 223 -6.37 -10.66 -4.60
CA VAL A 223 -7.06 -9.59 -5.32
C VAL A 223 -8.56 -9.67 -5.04
N SER A 224 -9.10 -8.63 -4.41
CA SER A 224 -10.55 -8.42 -4.28
C SER A 224 -11.06 -7.56 -5.43
N LYS A 225 -12.28 -7.84 -5.91
CA LYS A 225 -12.85 -7.20 -7.11
C LYS A 225 -14.18 -6.51 -6.85
N SER A 226 -14.36 -5.32 -7.43
CA SER A 226 -15.61 -4.55 -7.47
C SER A 226 -16.15 -4.51 -8.91
N PHE A 227 -17.48 -4.41 -9.03
CA PHE A 227 -18.22 -4.27 -10.30
C PHE A 227 -19.20 -3.09 -10.30
N ASP A 228 -19.19 -2.25 -9.26
CA ASP A 228 -20.15 -1.17 -9.01
C ASP A 228 -19.47 0.21 -8.84
N GLY A 229 -18.24 0.32 -9.35
CA GLY A 229 -17.43 1.54 -9.32
C GLY A 229 -16.67 1.72 -8.00
N GLY A 230 -16.38 0.63 -7.29
CA GLY A 230 -15.71 0.63 -5.99
C GLY A 230 -16.63 0.82 -4.80
N GLN A 231 -17.94 0.56 -4.93
CA GLN A 231 -18.91 0.70 -3.84
C GLN A 231 -18.96 -0.54 -2.94
N THR A 232 -18.78 -1.72 -3.52
CA THR A 232 -18.61 -2.99 -2.81
C THR A 232 -17.51 -3.82 -3.47
N PHE A 233 -16.85 -4.66 -2.67
CA PHE A 233 -15.86 -5.62 -3.13
C PHE A 233 -16.27 -7.03 -2.73
N GLY A 234 -16.10 -7.97 -3.66
CA GLY A 234 -16.15 -9.40 -3.36
C GLY A 234 -15.03 -9.82 -2.42
N GLY A 235 -15.14 -11.02 -1.87
CA GLY A 235 -14.08 -11.60 -1.05
C GLY A 235 -12.77 -11.82 -1.82
N PRO A 236 -11.64 -11.97 -1.13
CA PRO A 236 -10.32 -12.12 -1.74
C PRO A 236 -10.20 -13.38 -2.58
N VAL A 237 -9.51 -13.25 -3.72
CA VAL A 237 -9.06 -14.37 -4.56
C VAL A 237 -7.54 -14.37 -4.59
N SER A 238 -6.89 -15.43 -4.09
CA SER A 238 -5.43 -15.58 -4.12
C SER A 238 -4.91 -15.56 -5.57
N ALA A 239 -4.11 -14.55 -5.89
CA ALA A 239 -3.35 -14.48 -7.14
C ALA A 239 -2.16 -15.44 -7.14
N ILE A 240 -1.59 -15.66 -5.94
CA ILE A 240 -0.60 -16.69 -5.64
C ILE A 240 -0.78 -17.12 -4.17
N SER A 241 -0.39 -18.36 -3.86
CA SER A 241 -0.35 -18.91 -2.50
C SER A 241 0.93 -19.71 -2.32
N LYS A 242 1.65 -19.50 -1.21
CA LYS A 242 2.86 -20.27 -0.84
C LYS A 242 2.81 -20.73 0.60
N GLY A 243 3.55 -21.79 0.93
CA GLY A 243 3.55 -22.39 2.27
C GLY A 243 4.16 -21.45 3.32
N GLY A 244 3.31 -20.89 4.18
CA GLY A 244 3.65 -19.83 5.15
C GLY A 244 4.63 -20.25 6.26
N ALA A 245 5.02 -21.53 6.30
CA ALA A 245 6.05 -22.04 7.19
C ALA A 245 7.48 -21.72 6.69
N THR A 246 7.65 -21.43 5.40
CA THR A 246 8.96 -21.14 4.77
C THR A 246 8.93 -19.96 3.81
N HIS A 247 7.75 -19.58 3.32
CA HIS A 247 7.57 -18.39 2.48
C HIS A 247 6.82 -17.30 3.23
N PHE A 248 7.18 -16.07 2.94
CA PHE A 248 6.39 -14.88 3.26
C PHE A 248 6.32 -13.99 2.03
N LEU A 249 5.12 -13.57 1.63
CA LEU A 249 4.90 -12.74 0.46
C LEU A 249 4.68 -11.29 0.88
N ASP A 250 5.31 -10.36 0.18
CA ASP A 250 5.36 -8.95 0.58
C ASP A 250 5.32 -7.98 -0.62
N LYS A 251 4.98 -6.71 -0.34
CA LYS A 251 4.94 -5.57 -1.29
C LYS A 251 4.36 -5.94 -2.66
N PRO A 252 3.07 -6.34 -2.73
CA PRO A 252 2.39 -6.54 -3.99
C PRO A 252 2.33 -5.23 -4.80
N TRP A 253 2.23 -5.34 -6.11
CA TRP A 253 1.81 -4.24 -6.98
C TRP A 253 1.00 -4.78 -8.15
N ILE A 254 -0.04 -4.04 -8.57
CA ILE A 254 -0.99 -4.47 -9.61
C ILE A 254 -0.99 -3.52 -10.80
N ALA A 255 -1.04 -4.08 -12.02
CA ALA A 255 -1.28 -3.31 -13.24
C ALA A 255 -2.32 -4.00 -14.13
N ILE A 256 -3.21 -3.19 -14.72
CA ILE A 256 -4.21 -3.63 -15.70
C ILE A 256 -3.70 -3.24 -17.09
N ASP A 257 -3.77 -4.17 -18.03
CA ASP A 257 -3.41 -3.92 -19.43
C ASP A 257 -4.52 -3.13 -20.14
N SER A 258 -4.29 -1.85 -20.42
CA SER A 258 -5.29 -1.01 -21.12
C SER A 258 -5.59 -1.45 -22.55
N THR A 259 -4.76 -2.31 -23.17
CA THR A 259 -5.03 -2.89 -24.49
C THR A 259 -5.94 -4.11 -24.40
N THR A 260 -5.91 -4.82 -23.27
CA THR A 260 -6.69 -6.02 -22.99
C THR A 260 -7.16 -6.00 -21.52
N PRO A 261 -8.22 -5.24 -21.15
CA PRO A 261 -8.47 -4.91 -19.73
C PRO A 261 -8.87 -6.07 -18.78
N ASN A 262 -9.03 -7.29 -19.30
CA ASN A 262 -9.13 -8.52 -18.50
C ASN A 262 -7.77 -9.14 -18.16
N ARG A 263 -6.68 -8.58 -18.69
CA ARG A 263 -5.31 -9.00 -18.40
C ARG A 263 -4.74 -8.14 -17.29
N ILE A 264 -4.31 -8.81 -16.23
CA ILE A 264 -3.85 -8.21 -14.99
C ILE A 264 -2.51 -8.81 -14.65
N TYR A 265 -1.58 -7.99 -14.18
CA TYR A 265 -0.29 -8.40 -13.67
C TYR A 265 -0.21 -8.07 -12.19
N VAL A 266 0.28 -9.00 -11.38
CA VAL A 266 0.63 -8.78 -9.98
C VAL A 266 2.10 -9.16 -9.80
N THR A 267 2.91 -8.20 -9.39
CA THR A 267 4.28 -8.44 -8.88
C THR A 267 4.27 -8.45 -7.37
N TYR A 268 5.18 -9.20 -6.76
CA TYR A 268 5.38 -9.26 -5.32
C TYR A 268 6.80 -9.75 -5.02
N THR A 269 7.22 -9.64 -3.77
CA THR A 269 8.48 -10.22 -3.30
C THR A 269 8.20 -11.49 -2.48
N ASP A 270 8.90 -12.57 -2.81
CA ASP A 270 8.91 -13.83 -2.07
C ASP A 270 10.17 -13.92 -1.21
N PHE A 271 9.95 -14.13 0.08
CA PHE A 271 10.98 -14.39 1.08
C PHE A 271 10.96 -15.87 1.41
N ASP A 272 11.89 -16.62 0.82
CA ASP A 272 11.97 -18.08 0.93
C ASP A 272 13.11 -18.49 1.86
N GLU A 273 12.74 -19.03 3.02
CA GLU A 273 13.61 -19.61 4.04
C GLU A 273 13.56 -21.16 4.04
N SER A 274 13.15 -21.80 2.94
CA SER A 274 13.15 -23.26 2.85
C SER A 274 14.55 -23.86 2.67
N GLY A 275 15.49 -23.08 2.11
CA GLY A 275 16.80 -23.56 1.68
C GLY A 275 16.76 -24.45 0.44
N SER A 276 15.58 -24.67 -0.16
CA SER A 276 15.38 -25.59 -1.28
C SER A 276 16.16 -25.19 -2.54
N LEU A 277 16.33 -23.87 -2.75
CA LEU A 277 17.07 -23.32 -3.88
C LEU A 277 18.49 -22.88 -3.51
N CYS A 278 18.61 -22.03 -2.48
CA CYS A 278 19.89 -21.43 -2.09
C CYS A 278 20.76 -22.33 -1.20
N GLY A 279 20.25 -23.47 -0.73
CA GLY A 279 20.95 -24.39 0.16
C GLY A 279 20.90 -23.99 1.63
N PHE A 280 21.86 -24.51 2.39
CA PHE A 280 21.99 -24.31 3.83
C PHE A 280 23.39 -23.81 4.16
N ASP A 281 23.52 -22.91 5.12
CA ASP A 281 24.80 -22.39 5.58
C ASP A 281 25.57 -23.50 6.31
N PRO A 282 26.84 -23.77 5.94
CA PRO A 282 27.58 -24.93 6.44
C PRO A 282 28.02 -24.82 7.91
N VAL A 283 27.85 -23.66 8.56
CA VAL A 283 28.27 -23.44 9.95
C VAL A 283 27.07 -23.50 10.90
N SER A 284 26.01 -22.77 10.58
CA SER A 284 24.76 -22.69 11.36
C SER A 284 23.78 -23.82 11.03
N SER A 285 23.92 -24.46 9.87
CA SER A 285 22.94 -25.39 9.29
C SER A 285 21.54 -24.78 9.07
N LEU A 286 21.43 -23.45 9.08
CA LEU A 286 20.20 -22.73 8.75
C LEU A 286 20.05 -22.61 7.22
N PRO A 287 18.81 -22.51 6.70
CA PRO A 287 18.54 -22.15 5.32
C PRO A 287 19.29 -20.86 4.92
N ILE A 288 19.92 -20.86 3.74
CA ILE A 288 20.37 -19.62 3.11
C ILE A 288 19.11 -18.94 2.54
N PRO A 289 18.77 -17.70 2.95
CA PRO A 289 17.56 -17.06 2.49
C PRO A 289 17.61 -16.77 0.99
N ARG A 290 16.48 -16.93 0.33
CA ARG A 290 16.20 -16.49 -1.04
C ARG A 290 15.29 -15.27 -0.98
N THR A 291 15.63 -14.24 -1.73
CA THR A 291 14.68 -13.16 -2.04
C THR A 291 14.46 -13.13 -3.55
N ALA A 292 13.20 -13.13 -3.96
CA ALA A 292 12.84 -13.09 -5.38
C ALA A 292 11.67 -12.16 -5.65
N ILE A 293 11.78 -11.40 -6.72
CA ILE A 293 10.66 -10.65 -7.28
C ILE A 293 10.02 -11.54 -8.34
N GLU A 294 8.74 -11.79 -8.15
CA GLU A 294 7.97 -12.73 -8.95
C GLU A 294 6.71 -12.06 -9.50
N LEU A 295 6.23 -12.57 -10.63
CA LEU A 295 5.05 -12.07 -11.32
C LEU A 295 4.06 -13.20 -11.59
N VAL A 296 2.80 -12.97 -11.26
CA VAL A 296 1.65 -13.75 -11.75
C VAL A 296 0.77 -12.87 -12.63
N ARG A 297 0.09 -13.48 -13.61
CA ARG A 297 -0.83 -12.79 -14.52
C ARG A 297 -2.16 -13.51 -14.63
N SER A 298 -3.24 -12.74 -14.71
CA SER A 298 -4.57 -13.19 -15.09
C SER A 298 -4.87 -12.83 -16.54
N THR A 299 -5.76 -13.57 -17.20
CA THR A 299 -6.29 -13.27 -18.54
C THR A 299 -7.81 -13.22 -18.61
N ASP A 300 -8.50 -13.46 -17.49
CA ASP A 300 -9.95 -13.55 -17.37
C ASP A 300 -10.53 -12.51 -16.38
N GLY A 301 -9.74 -11.48 -16.06
CA GLY A 301 -10.14 -10.40 -15.15
C GLY A 301 -10.07 -10.81 -13.68
N GLY A 302 -9.05 -11.58 -13.29
CA GLY A 302 -8.79 -11.99 -11.91
C GLY A 302 -9.53 -13.24 -11.45
N GLY A 303 -10.12 -14.02 -12.37
CA GLY A 303 -10.79 -15.28 -12.05
C GLY A 303 -9.81 -16.45 -11.89
N SER A 304 -8.73 -16.44 -12.68
CA SER A 304 -7.61 -17.37 -12.59
C SER A 304 -6.28 -16.68 -12.86
N TRP A 305 -5.19 -17.30 -12.39
CA TRP A 305 -3.84 -16.75 -12.38
C TRP A 305 -2.81 -17.76 -12.87
N SER A 306 -1.74 -17.28 -13.49
CA SER A 306 -0.66 -18.10 -14.03
C SER A 306 0.14 -18.79 -12.92
N PHE A 307 0.42 -20.09 -13.10
CA PHE A 307 1.32 -20.86 -12.24
C PHE A 307 2.22 -21.78 -13.09
N PRO A 308 3.51 -21.95 -12.76
CA PRO A 308 4.27 -21.25 -11.71
C PRO A 308 4.42 -19.74 -12.02
N PRO A 309 4.76 -18.92 -11.00
CA PRO A 309 5.07 -17.51 -11.22
C PRO A 309 6.33 -17.32 -12.07
N VAL A 310 6.42 -16.17 -12.76
CA VAL A 310 7.60 -15.78 -13.55
C VAL A 310 8.59 -15.06 -12.63
N VAL A 311 9.80 -15.59 -12.51
CA VAL A 311 10.88 -14.99 -11.71
C VAL A 311 11.52 -13.83 -12.46
N ILE A 312 11.37 -12.61 -11.92
CA ILE A 312 11.90 -11.37 -12.47
C ILE A 312 13.31 -11.08 -11.93
N ARG A 313 13.52 -11.28 -10.63
CA ARG A 313 14.82 -11.18 -9.96
C ARG A 313 14.90 -12.25 -8.89
N GLU A 314 16.09 -12.78 -8.67
CA GLU A 314 16.39 -13.76 -7.63
C GLU A 314 17.80 -13.53 -7.12
N VAL A 315 17.97 -13.66 -5.79
CA VAL A 315 19.22 -13.53 -5.05
C VAL A 315 19.21 -14.48 -3.84
N CYS A 316 20.40 -14.90 -3.41
CA CYS A 316 20.62 -15.79 -2.27
C CYS A 316 21.57 -15.13 -1.25
N GLY A 317 21.29 -15.29 0.05
CA GLY A 317 22.12 -14.76 1.13
C GLY A 317 21.86 -13.28 1.41
N ASP A 318 22.91 -12.50 1.66
CA ASP A 318 22.80 -11.09 2.04
C ASP A 318 22.30 -10.13 0.93
N PRO A 319 22.62 -10.32 -0.38
CA PRO A 319 22.07 -9.48 -1.43
C PRO A 319 20.55 -9.61 -1.53
N PHE A 320 19.86 -8.50 -1.84
CA PHE A 320 18.42 -8.38 -1.66
C PHE A 320 17.76 -7.64 -2.84
N ALA A 321 16.46 -7.85 -3.05
CA ALA A 321 15.68 -7.16 -4.08
C ALA A 321 14.21 -7.01 -3.64
N HIS A 322 13.69 -5.80 -3.57
CA HIS A 322 12.36 -5.51 -3.00
C HIS A 322 11.73 -4.24 -3.61
N GLY A 323 10.52 -3.88 -3.18
CA GLY A 323 9.81 -2.69 -3.67
C GLY A 323 9.38 -2.76 -5.14
N SER A 324 9.02 -3.94 -5.64
CA SER A 324 8.71 -4.12 -7.06
C SER A 324 7.46 -3.36 -7.51
N GLN A 325 7.56 -2.63 -8.62
CA GLN A 325 6.47 -1.99 -9.34
C GLN A 325 6.21 -2.72 -10.66
N VAL A 326 4.97 -2.71 -11.13
CA VAL A 326 4.61 -3.16 -12.48
C VAL A 326 3.79 -2.10 -13.22
N ALA A 327 4.07 -1.91 -14.51
CA ALA A 327 3.32 -1.03 -15.41
C ALA A 327 3.27 -1.60 -16.84
N VAL A 328 2.24 -1.21 -17.60
CA VAL A 328 2.00 -1.70 -18.97
C VAL A 328 2.18 -0.57 -19.99
N GLY A 329 2.90 -0.84 -21.06
CA GLY A 329 3.11 0.07 -22.19
C GLY A 329 1.94 0.11 -23.17
N PRO A 330 1.92 1.10 -24.07
CA PRO A 330 0.84 1.29 -25.06
C PRO A 330 0.74 0.14 -26.08
N GLY A 331 1.77 -0.71 -26.23
CA GLY A 331 1.75 -1.91 -27.05
C GLY A 331 1.51 -3.21 -26.26
N GLY A 332 1.19 -3.13 -24.97
CA GLY A 332 1.06 -4.29 -24.08
C GLY A 332 2.38 -4.79 -23.49
N GLU A 333 3.48 -4.04 -23.64
CA GLU A 333 4.76 -4.37 -23.02
C GLU A 333 4.68 -4.27 -21.49
N VAL A 334 5.22 -5.24 -20.76
CA VAL A 334 5.18 -5.23 -19.28
C VAL A 334 6.53 -4.81 -18.75
N TYR A 335 6.55 -3.79 -17.90
CA TYR A 335 7.74 -3.30 -17.24
C TYR A 335 7.65 -3.65 -15.75
N VAL A 336 8.71 -4.25 -15.20
CA VAL A 336 8.85 -4.50 -13.76
C VAL A 336 10.14 -3.85 -13.30
N ALA A 337 10.05 -2.92 -12.34
CA ALA A 337 11.16 -2.17 -11.78
C ALA A 337 11.23 -2.38 -10.26
N TRP A 338 12.42 -2.32 -9.67
CA TRP A 338 12.62 -2.58 -8.23
C TRP A 338 13.91 -1.96 -7.70
N GLU A 339 14.08 -1.97 -6.38
CA GLU A 339 15.33 -1.62 -5.71
C GLU A 339 16.15 -2.89 -5.41
N ALA A 340 17.40 -2.91 -5.87
CA ALA A 340 18.36 -3.98 -5.64
C ALA A 340 19.43 -3.51 -4.63
N PHE A 341 19.77 -4.38 -3.68
CA PHE A 341 20.72 -4.11 -2.61
C PHE A 341 21.89 -5.10 -2.68
N GLY A 342 23.11 -4.59 -2.56
CA GLY A 342 24.29 -5.40 -2.29
C GLY A 342 24.29 -5.98 -0.87
N ALA A 343 25.18 -6.95 -0.61
CA ALA A 343 25.30 -7.64 0.67
C ALA A 343 25.57 -6.73 1.91
N ASN A 344 25.97 -5.48 1.69
CA ASN A 344 26.17 -4.49 2.75
C ASN A 344 24.89 -3.66 3.07
N PHE A 345 23.79 -3.86 2.34
CA PHE A 345 22.53 -3.10 2.41
C PHE A 345 22.64 -1.59 2.16
N VAL A 346 23.83 -1.07 1.83
CA VAL A 346 24.14 0.36 1.58
C VAL A 346 24.37 0.62 0.10
N THR A 347 25.01 -0.31 -0.61
CA THR A 347 25.15 -0.25 -2.07
C THR A 347 23.81 -0.62 -2.70
N ARG A 348 23.15 0.34 -3.33
CA ARG A 348 21.79 0.23 -3.87
C ARG A 348 21.74 0.67 -5.33
N GLU A 349 20.84 0.09 -6.10
CA GLU A 349 20.54 0.49 -7.47
C GLU A 349 19.09 0.21 -7.83
N ILE A 350 18.53 0.99 -8.76
CA ILE A 350 17.21 0.71 -9.33
C ILE A 350 17.40 -0.05 -10.63
N ASP A 351 16.75 -1.20 -10.73
CA ASP A 351 16.79 -2.10 -11.87
C ASP A 351 15.41 -2.20 -12.53
N ILE A 352 15.40 -2.56 -13.82
CA ILE A 352 14.19 -2.84 -14.57
C ILE A 352 14.38 -4.05 -15.51
N ARG A 353 13.29 -4.81 -15.72
CA ARG A 353 13.15 -5.77 -16.83
C ARG A 353 11.86 -5.51 -17.61
N LYS A 354 11.87 -5.86 -18.88
CA LYS A 354 10.75 -5.72 -19.82
C LYS A 354 10.34 -7.05 -20.44
N SER A 355 9.04 -7.28 -20.54
CA SER A 355 8.42 -8.31 -21.38
C SER A 355 7.76 -7.66 -22.61
N THR A 356 7.80 -8.38 -23.73
CA THR A 356 7.09 -8.03 -24.98
C THR A 356 6.08 -9.11 -25.41
N ASP A 357 5.85 -10.11 -24.56
CA ASP A 357 5.00 -11.28 -24.81
C ASP A 357 3.87 -11.43 -23.79
N ASN A 358 3.43 -10.30 -23.22
CA ASN A 358 2.37 -10.21 -22.20
C ASN A 358 2.76 -10.88 -20.86
N GLY A 359 4.00 -10.64 -20.41
CA GLY A 359 4.51 -11.10 -19.12
C GLY A 359 4.81 -12.60 -19.05
N VAL A 360 5.10 -13.26 -20.18
CA VAL A 360 5.46 -14.69 -20.22
C VAL A 360 6.97 -14.87 -20.08
N THR A 361 7.76 -14.05 -20.78
CA THR A 361 9.22 -13.97 -20.62
C THR A 361 9.65 -12.51 -20.51
N PHE A 362 10.79 -12.31 -19.85
CA PHE A 362 11.39 -10.98 -19.64
C PHE A 362 12.79 -10.94 -20.23
N GLY A 363 13.14 -9.84 -20.88
CA GLY A 363 14.46 -9.58 -21.43
C GLY A 363 15.57 -9.44 -20.37
N ALA A 364 16.73 -8.98 -20.80
CA ALA A 364 17.87 -8.74 -19.92
C ALA A 364 17.55 -7.70 -18.83
N LEU A 365 18.28 -7.79 -17.71
CA LEU A 365 18.35 -6.76 -16.69
C LEU A 365 18.89 -5.46 -17.30
N VAL A 366 18.25 -4.33 -17.01
CA VAL A 366 18.76 -2.99 -17.31
C VAL A 366 18.80 -2.20 -16.01
N LYS A 367 19.97 -1.64 -15.69
CA LYS A 367 20.07 -0.67 -14.60
C LYS A 367 19.54 0.70 -15.03
N VAL A 368 18.75 1.31 -14.15
CA VAL A 368 18.21 2.67 -14.29
C VAL A 368 19.22 3.69 -13.79
N ASP A 369 19.61 3.58 -12.50
CA ASP A 369 20.67 4.38 -11.88
C ASP A 369 21.17 3.72 -10.59
N ASN A 370 22.33 4.16 -10.09
CA ASN A 370 22.72 3.88 -8.71
C ASN A 370 21.84 4.68 -7.75
N VAL A 371 21.60 4.17 -6.54
CA VAL A 371 20.91 4.89 -5.46
C VAL A 371 21.93 5.29 -4.40
N ILE A 372 21.83 6.52 -3.90
CA ILE A 372 22.45 6.92 -2.62
C ILE A 372 21.35 6.94 -1.58
N CYS A 373 21.53 6.14 -0.52
CA CYS A 373 20.50 5.97 0.50
C CYS A 373 20.12 7.28 1.19
N ALA A 374 18.86 7.41 1.58
CA ALA A 374 18.35 8.56 2.32
C ALA A 374 18.46 8.38 3.84
N GLY A 375 18.52 9.50 4.55
CA GLY A 375 18.69 9.59 6.00
C GLY A 375 19.84 8.72 6.48
N THR A 376 19.52 7.76 7.35
CA THR A 376 20.45 6.77 7.95
C THR A 376 20.46 5.43 7.19
N CYS A 377 20.29 5.48 5.86
CA CYS A 377 19.95 4.34 4.99
C CYS A 377 18.69 3.53 5.38
N SER A 378 17.90 3.98 6.37
CA SER A 378 16.81 3.19 6.95
C SER A 378 15.75 4.02 7.67
N ARG A 379 16.14 5.15 8.25
CA ARG A 379 15.24 6.10 8.93
C ARG A 379 15.59 7.54 8.59
N LEU A 380 14.55 8.36 8.48
CA LEU A 380 14.68 9.82 8.38
C LEU A 380 14.61 10.47 9.76
N GLN A 381 14.95 11.76 9.81
CA GLN A 381 14.91 12.58 11.01
C GLN A 381 13.49 12.59 11.64
N GLY A 382 13.42 12.36 12.95
CA GLY A 382 12.17 12.02 13.65
C GLY A 382 12.01 10.53 13.93
N ASN A 383 12.99 9.70 13.55
CA ASN A 383 13.05 8.26 13.87
C ASN A 383 11.81 7.47 13.37
N PHE A 384 11.43 7.74 12.13
CA PHE A 384 10.42 7.00 11.39
C PHE A 384 11.03 6.49 10.08
N ARG A 385 10.41 5.46 9.51
CA ARG A 385 10.78 4.90 8.21
C ARG A 385 9.97 5.56 7.10
N SER A 386 10.61 5.87 5.98
CA SER A 386 10.03 6.55 4.81
C SER A 386 9.87 5.62 3.60
N GLY A 387 9.76 4.31 3.83
CA GLY A 387 10.17 3.31 2.84
C GLY A 387 11.69 3.39 2.56
N TYR A 388 12.21 2.38 1.88
CA TYR A 388 13.52 2.49 1.23
C TYR A 388 13.38 3.32 -0.06
N GLU A 389 14.42 3.42 -0.88
CA GLU A 389 14.40 4.15 -2.14
C GLU A 389 13.64 3.38 -3.25
N PHE A 390 12.59 2.65 -2.86
CA PHE A 390 11.69 1.89 -3.72
C PHE A 390 11.19 2.77 -4.88
N PRO A 391 11.31 2.30 -6.14
CA PRO A 391 10.85 3.06 -7.28
C PRO A 391 9.33 3.16 -7.30
N THR A 392 8.80 4.22 -7.92
CA THR A 392 7.46 4.19 -8.53
C THR A 392 7.57 4.34 -10.05
N LEU A 393 6.68 3.66 -10.78
CA LEU A 393 6.82 3.42 -12.22
C LEU A 393 5.58 3.87 -12.99
N ALA A 394 5.78 4.63 -14.08
CA ALA A 394 4.71 4.97 -15.02
C ALA A 394 5.18 4.86 -16.47
N VAL A 395 4.26 4.50 -17.38
CA VAL A 395 4.50 4.50 -18.83
C VAL A 395 3.50 5.44 -19.50
N ASP A 396 3.97 6.28 -20.41
CA ASP A 396 3.10 7.16 -21.18
C ASP A 396 2.25 6.36 -22.17
N GLN A 397 0.93 6.36 -21.96
CA GLN A 397 -0.06 5.78 -22.88
C GLN A 397 -1.02 6.82 -23.48
N SER A 398 -0.60 8.08 -23.55
CA SER A 398 -1.43 9.23 -23.97
C SER A 398 -1.72 9.29 -25.48
N GLY A 399 -1.03 8.47 -26.28
CA GLY A 399 -1.04 8.58 -27.74
C GLY A 399 -0.45 9.89 -28.28
N LYS A 400 0.36 10.62 -27.48
CA LYS A 400 1.08 11.83 -27.90
C LYS A 400 2.51 11.51 -28.33
N SER A 401 3.31 12.53 -28.62
CA SER A 401 4.70 12.40 -29.08
C SER A 401 5.64 11.72 -28.06
N THR A 402 5.19 11.54 -26.82
CA THR A 402 5.92 10.93 -25.69
C THR A 402 5.38 9.54 -25.34
N ASN A 403 4.37 9.04 -26.06
CA ASN A 403 3.75 7.73 -25.86
C ASN A 403 4.78 6.60 -25.99
N GLY A 404 4.88 5.76 -24.95
CA GLY A 404 5.89 4.71 -24.80
C GLY A 404 7.09 5.11 -23.94
N ASN A 405 7.24 6.39 -23.57
CA ASN A 405 8.23 6.80 -22.58
C ASN A 405 7.96 6.12 -21.23
N VAL A 406 9.00 5.59 -20.61
CA VAL A 406 8.96 4.97 -19.28
C VAL A 406 9.59 5.93 -18.29
N TYR A 407 8.97 6.14 -17.13
CA TYR A 407 9.43 7.03 -16.08
C TYR A 407 9.53 6.27 -14.77
N ILE A 408 10.61 6.50 -14.04
CA ILE A 408 10.77 6.01 -12.66
C ILE A 408 11.06 7.20 -11.76
N ALA A 409 10.38 7.25 -10.62
CA ALA A 409 10.62 8.20 -9.54
C ALA A 409 11.10 7.49 -8.27
N TRP A 410 12.01 8.10 -7.52
CA TRP A 410 12.47 7.63 -6.21
C TRP A 410 12.96 8.82 -5.38
N HIS A 411 13.29 8.59 -4.11
CA HIS A 411 13.96 9.57 -3.26
C HIS A 411 15.42 9.15 -3.03
N ASP A 412 16.34 10.10 -2.88
CA ASP A 412 17.78 9.81 -2.94
C ASP A 412 18.62 10.84 -2.17
N GLY A 413 19.64 10.40 -1.44
CA GLY A 413 20.49 11.22 -0.57
C GLY A 413 21.71 11.90 -1.23
N ARG A 414 21.90 11.77 -2.56
CA ARG A 414 23.16 12.11 -3.25
C ARG A 414 23.61 13.57 -3.19
N TYR A 415 22.70 14.52 -3.02
CA TYR A 415 23.03 15.94 -3.18
C TYR A 415 23.53 16.62 -1.92
N LEU A 416 23.14 16.13 -0.73
CA LEU A 416 23.60 16.69 0.54
C LEU A 416 23.66 15.60 1.62
N THR A 417 24.86 15.05 1.82
CA THR A 417 25.18 14.14 2.93
C THR A 417 26.05 14.88 3.96
N VAL A 418 25.68 14.82 5.24
CA VAL A 418 26.42 15.41 6.36
C VAL A 418 26.87 14.35 7.35
N PRO A 419 27.98 14.56 8.11
CA PRO A 419 28.33 13.65 9.22
C PRO A 419 27.27 13.67 10.31
N ASP A 420 26.98 12.49 10.89
CA ASP A 420 26.13 12.36 12.07
C ASP A 420 26.84 11.56 13.18
N ALA A 421 26.58 11.92 14.44
CA ALA A 421 27.27 11.34 15.60
C ALA A 421 26.72 9.98 16.04
N VAL A 422 25.52 9.59 15.58
CA VAL A 422 24.83 8.34 16.00
C VAL A 422 24.77 7.33 14.85
N SER A 423 24.70 7.80 13.62
CA SER A 423 24.52 7.02 12.39
C SER A 423 25.66 7.18 11.36
N GLU A 424 26.78 7.79 11.77
CA GLU A 424 27.96 8.15 10.97
C GLU A 424 27.71 9.24 9.90
N SER A 425 26.61 9.15 9.16
CA SER A 425 26.20 10.13 8.16
C SER A 425 24.69 10.18 7.96
N TYR A 426 24.19 11.35 7.55
CA TYR A 426 22.80 11.58 7.19
C TYR A 426 22.69 12.17 5.77
N GLY A 427 21.99 11.48 4.86
CA GLY A 427 21.68 11.97 3.51
C GLY A 427 20.31 12.65 3.44
N TYR A 428 20.27 13.96 3.17
CA TYR A 428 18.99 14.64 2.97
C TYR A 428 18.35 14.21 1.66
N ALA A 429 17.10 13.74 1.74
CA ALA A 429 16.43 13.06 0.63
C ALA A 429 15.86 14.04 -0.41
N ASP A 430 16.15 13.77 -1.68
CA ASP A 430 15.63 14.51 -2.83
C ASP A 430 14.84 13.62 -3.78
N ILE A 431 13.76 14.14 -4.37
CA ILE A 431 12.97 13.38 -5.35
C ILE A 431 13.62 13.45 -6.72
N LEU A 432 13.98 12.29 -7.26
CA LEU A 432 14.55 12.15 -8.59
C LEU A 432 13.56 11.50 -9.54
N VAL A 433 13.62 11.88 -10.82
CA VAL A 433 12.98 11.14 -11.91
C VAL A 433 14.02 10.85 -13.00
N SER A 434 14.09 9.60 -13.44
CA SER A 434 14.72 9.23 -14.70
C SER A 434 13.67 8.75 -15.70
N ARG A 435 14.02 8.83 -16.99
CA ARG A 435 13.14 8.50 -18.11
C ARG A 435 13.90 7.74 -19.19
N SER A 436 13.27 6.70 -19.73
CA SER A 436 13.66 6.07 -20.98
C SER A 436 12.72 6.50 -22.13
N THR A 437 13.31 6.75 -23.30
CA THR A 437 12.58 7.06 -24.55
C THR A 437 12.72 5.97 -25.62
N ASP A 438 13.39 4.86 -25.30
CA ASP A 438 13.63 3.71 -26.19
C ASP A 438 12.98 2.43 -25.66
N GLY A 439 12.00 2.58 -24.74
CA GLY A 439 11.25 1.47 -24.17
C GLY A 439 12.05 0.67 -23.15
N GLY A 440 12.80 1.35 -22.28
CA GLY A 440 13.50 0.79 -21.12
C GLY A 440 14.92 0.31 -21.37
N VAL A 441 15.54 0.62 -22.53
CA VAL A 441 16.88 0.13 -22.89
C VAL A 441 17.97 1.09 -22.41
N THR A 442 17.76 2.40 -22.53
CA THR A 442 18.62 3.44 -21.98
C THR A 442 17.82 4.45 -21.17
N TRP A 443 18.48 5.06 -20.19
CA TRP A 443 17.90 5.99 -19.23
C TRP A 443 18.71 7.30 -19.22
N ILE A 444 18.02 8.44 -19.11
CA ILE A 444 18.69 9.73 -18.94
C ILE A 444 19.23 9.89 -17.51
N PRO A 445 20.28 10.71 -17.29
CA PRO A 445 20.68 11.10 -15.94
C PRO A 445 19.48 11.65 -15.15
N PRO A 446 19.30 11.30 -13.86
CA PRO A 446 18.09 11.68 -13.14
C PRO A 446 17.97 13.19 -12.94
N VAL A 447 16.73 13.67 -12.94
CA VAL A 447 16.36 15.08 -12.77
C VAL A 447 15.69 15.26 -11.41
N ARG A 448 16.21 16.18 -10.58
CA ARG A 448 15.59 16.59 -9.31
C ARG A 448 14.23 17.24 -9.58
N VAL A 449 13.18 16.73 -8.92
CA VAL A 449 11.77 17.16 -9.10
C VAL A 449 11.44 18.32 -8.17
N ASN A 450 11.91 18.26 -6.93
CA ASN A 450 11.75 19.30 -5.94
C ASN A 450 12.73 20.47 -6.20
N SER A 451 12.35 21.67 -5.78
CA SER A 451 13.01 22.93 -6.19
C SER A 451 13.45 23.80 -5.01
N ASN A 452 13.62 23.22 -3.83
CA ASN A 452 14.14 23.89 -2.64
C ASN A 452 15.64 24.19 -2.81
N PRO A 453 16.10 25.40 -2.42
CA PRO A 453 17.52 25.74 -2.43
C PRO A 453 18.21 25.13 -1.20
N GLU A 454 19.24 24.31 -1.44
CA GLU A 454 20.02 23.65 -0.39
C GLU A 454 21.53 23.70 -0.70
N PRO A 455 22.40 23.62 0.32
CA PRO A 455 22.07 23.56 1.76
C PRO A 455 21.42 24.86 2.28
N LEU A 456 20.67 24.73 3.37
CA LEU A 456 20.16 25.86 4.14
C LEU A 456 21.32 26.68 4.73
N SER A 457 21.03 27.86 5.27
CA SER A 457 22.03 28.71 5.94
C SER A 457 22.71 28.08 7.16
N SER A 458 22.15 26.99 7.70
CA SER A 458 22.73 26.13 8.74
C SER A 458 23.77 25.13 8.21
N GLY A 459 23.89 24.95 6.89
CA GLY A 459 24.66 23.87 6.26
C GLY A 459 23.90 22.53 6.15
N LEU A 460 22.66 22.47 6.62
CA LEU A 460 21.79 21.28 6.61
C LEU A 460 20.77 21.32 5.46
N GLY A 461 20.04 20.22 5.23
CA GLY A 461 18.96 20.14 4.25
C GLY A 461 17.60 19.83 4.87
N THR A 462 16.66 19.41 4.02
CA THR A 462 15.32 18.94 4.37
C THR A 462 14.97 17.69 3.56
N ASP A 463 14.23 16.74 4.12
CA ASP A 463 13.89 15.50 3.41
C ASP A 463 12.66 15.66 2.50
N GLN A 464 12.72 15.06 1.32
CA GLN A 464 11.59 14.82 0.43
C GLN A 464 11.55 13.34 0.07
N TYR A 465 10.41 12.67 0.27
CA TYR A 465 10.33 11.21 0.23
C TYR A 465 8.98 10.66 -0.25
N GLN A 466 8.95 9.35 -0.54
CA GLN A 466 7.78 8.59 -1.05
C GLN A 466 7.10 9.23 -2.26
N PRO A 467 7.79 9.34 -3.41
CA PRO A 467 7.19 9.86 -4.62
C PRO A 467 6.27 8.83 -5.28
N GLY A 468 5.02 9.20 -5.56
CA GLY A 468 4.16 8.51 -6.51
C GLY A 468 4.15 9.23 -7.87
N ILE A 469 4.24 8.50 -8.99
CA ILE A 469 4.31 9.05 -10.36
C ILE A 469 3.15 8.57 -11.26
N ALA A 470 2.67 9.43 -12.15
CA ALA A 470 1.67 9.11 -13.17
C ALA A 470 1.81 9.94 -14.46
N VAL A 471 1.23 9.48 -15.58
CA VAL A 471 1.18 10.20 -16.86
C VAL A 471 -0.27 10.31 -17.35
N ASP A 472 -0.75 11.52 -17.62
CA ASP A 472 -2.15 11.73 -18.00
C ASP A 472 -2.43 11.57 -19.51
N LYS A 473 -3.71 11.63 -19.90
CA LYS A 473 -4.17 11.54 -21.31
C LYS A 473 -3.59 12.61 -22.26
N ALA A 474 -2.90 13.62 -21.75
CA ALA A 474 -2.25 14.67 -22.52
C ALA A 474 -0.72 14.52 -22.58
N GLY A 475 -0.14 13.50 -21.93
CA GLY A 475 1.32 13.33 -21.80
C GLY A 475 1.93 14.25 -20.74
N LYS A 476 1.12 14.88 -19.87
CA LYS A 476 1.62 15.57 -18.67
C LYS A 476 2.13 14.48 -17.72
N VAL A 477 3.28 14.71 -17.09
CA VAL A 477 3.80 13.84 -16.01
C VAL A 477 3.52 14.52 -14.68
N GLY A 478 3.05 13.76 -13.70
CA GLY A 478 2.78 14.20 -12.34
C GLY A 478 3.57 13.37 -11.34
N VAL A 479 4.09 14.01 -10.30
CA VAL A 479 4.74 13.35 -9.16
C VAL A 479 4.22 13.99 -7.87
N CYS A 480 3.87 13.21 -6.85
CA CYS A 480 3.52 13.72 -5.52
C CYS A 480 4.36 13.04 -4.45
N PHE A 481 4.76 13.79 -3.43
CA PHE A 481 5.73 13.34 -2.43
C PHE A 481 5.53 14.09 -1.10
N TYR A 482 6.01 13.52 0.00
CA TYR A 482 6.13 14.24 1.26
C TYR A 482 7.32 15.18 1.23
N ASP A 483 7.17 16.34 1.86
CA ASP A 483 8.08 17.46 1.71
C ASP A 483 8.28 18.21 3.02
N ARG A 484 9.54 18.42 3.41
CA ARG A 484 9.92 19.14 4.64
C ARG A 484 10.52 20.53 4.39
N ARG A 485 10.55 21.04 3.15
CA ARG A 485 11.24 22.30 2.79
C ARG A 485 10.78 23.55 3.54
N LEU A 486 9.59 23.52 4.12
CA LEU A 486 8.99 24.62 4.88
C LEU A 486 9.24 24.55 6.40
N ASP A 487 9.97 23.51 6.86
CA ASP A 487 10.48 23.41 8.21
C ASP A 487 12.01 23.28 8.20
N PRO A 488 12.76 24.37 8.47
CA PRO A 488 14.21 24.33 8.61
C PRO A 488 14.71 23.41 9.74
N GLY A 489 13.81 22.96 10.63
CA GLY A 489 14.08 21.92 11.62
C GLY A 489 13.97 20.50 11.10
N ASN A 490 13.44 20.28 9.88
CA ASN A 490 13.30 18.99 9.22
C ASN A 490 12.48 17.93 10.01
N PHE A 491 11.36 18.34 10.64
CA PHE A 491 10.42 17.45 11.31
C PHE A 491 9.00 17.51 10.74
N LEU A 492 8.50 18.71 10.44
CA LEU A 492 7.15 18.93 9.94
C LEU A 492 7.06 18.66 8.43
N ILE A 493 5.99 17.98 8.06
CA ILE A 493 5.74 17.38 6.77
C ILE A 493 4.59 18.12 6.10
N ASP A 494 4.77 18.43 4.82
CA ASP A 494 3.74 18.84 3.89
C ASP A 494 3.60 17.80 2.75
N ARG A 495 2.50 17.86 2.00
CA ARG A 495 2.35 17.13 0.74
C ARG A 495 2.58 18.10 -0.41
N GLU A 496 3.59 17.83 -1.23
CA GLU A 496 3.89 18.59 -2.44
C GLU A 496 3.55 17.74 -3.68
N CYS A 497 3.06 18.36 -4.74
CA CYS A 497 2.89 17.72 -6.03
C CYS A 497 3.54 18.56 -7.13
N ALA A 498 4.36 17.92 -7.96
CA ALA A 498 5.02 18.52 -9.11
C ALA A 498 4.37 18.06 -10.42
N SER A 499 4.44 18.90 -11.45
CA SER A 499 4.09 18.47 -12.81
C SER A 499 5.04 18.99 -13.88
N SER A 500 5.25 18.16 -14.90
CA SER A 500 6.00 18.47 -16.11
C SER A 500 5.09 18.47 -17.33
N LYS A 501 5.40 19.35 -18.29
CA LYS A 501 4.79 19.42 -19.63
C LYS A 501 5.79 19.15 -20.75
N ASP A 502 7.00 18.77 -20.40
CA ASP A 502 8.16 18.50 -21.27
C ASP A 502 8.75 17.11 -21.00
N ALA A 503 7.87 16.18 -20.59
CA ALA A 503 8.21 14.79 -20.29
C ALA A 503 9.33 14.63 -19.24
N GLY A 504 9.24 15.34 -18.13
CA GLY A 504 10.14 15.21 -16.98
C GLY A 504 11.43 16.04 -17.04
N ILE A 505 11.61 16.91 -18.03
CA ILE A 505 12.79 17.78 -18.14
C ILE A 505 12.72 18.95 -17.13
N SER A 506 11.54 19.54 -16.93
CA SER A 506 11.33 20.58 -15.93
C SER A 506 10.03 20.40 -15.16
N TRP A 507 10.04 20.85 -13.91
CA TRP A 507 8.98 20.59 -12.93
C TRP A 507 8.42 21.87 -12.34
N LYS A 508 7.10 21.90 -12.13
CA LYS A 508 6.41 22.95 -11.39
C LYS A 508 5.78 22.34 -10.14
N ASN A 509 6.41 22.61 -8.99
CA ASN A 509 5.96 22.19 -7.66
C ASN A 509 4.71 22.97 -7.23
N LYS A 510 3.89 22.34 -6.39
CA LYS A 510 2.71 22.93 -5.74
C LYS A 510 2.39 22.20 -4.43
N LYS A 511 2.35 22.98 -3.34
CA LYS A 511 1.85 22.58 -2.03
C LYS A 511 0.37 22.20 -2.08
N MET A 512 0.05 21.04 -1.51
CA MET A 512 -1.30 20.50 -1.40
C MET A 512 -1.86 20.66 0.01
N THR A 513 -1.09 20.31 1.04
CA THR A 513 -1.48 20.44 2.47
C THR A 513 -1.83 21.87 2.86
N LYS A 514 -2.90 22.03 3.65
CA LYS A 514 -3.29 23.34 4.23
C LYS A 514 -2.44 23.73 5.45
N LYS A 515 -2.04 22.74 6.24
CA LYS A 515 -1.26 22.84 7.47
C LYS A 515 -0.25 21.68 7.44
N ASN A 516 1.00 21.95 7.81
CA ASN A 516 2.01 20.90 7.97
C ASN A 516 1.77 20.09 9.25
N PHE A 517 2.43 18.94 9.36
CA PHE A 517 2.21 18.00 10.45
C PHE A 517 3.47 17.22 10.84
N PRO A 518 3.63 16.84 12.11
CA PRO A 518 4.78 16.04 12.52
C PRO A 518 4.66 14.59 12.05
N ALA A 519 5.79 13.89 12.06
CA ALA A 519 5.79 12.44 12.15
C ALA A 519 5.08 11.98 13.45
N VAL A 520 4.23 10.95 13.38
CA VAL A 520 3.47 10.44 14.54
C VAL A 520 3.71 8.93 14.72
N PRO A 521 4.95 8.50 15.01
CA PRO A 521 5.28 7.10 15.24
C PRO A 521 4.81 6.59 16.62
N GLY A 522 4.66 5.27 16.75
CA GLY A 522 4.52 4.57 18.03
C GLY A 522 3.26 4.87 18.85
N GLN A 523 2.19 5.41 18.23
CA GLN A 523 0.92 5.66 18.92
C GLN A 523 0.00 4.44 19.01
N ASP A 524 0.11 3.51 18.06
CA ASP A 524 -0.80 2.36 17.91
C ASP A 524 -0.11 1.06 18.35
N LEU A 525 -0.71 0.33 19.29
CA LEU A 525 -0.14 -0.92 19.82
C LEU A 525 -0.04 -2.04 18.78
N LEU A 526 -0.84 -2.00 17.72
CA LEU A 526 -0.90 -3.02 16.67
C LEU A 526 0.29 -2.92 15.70
N LEU A 527 0.96 -1.77 15.64
CA LEU A 527 1.91 -1.43 14.58
C LEU A 527 3.35 -1.30 15.07
N ASN A 528 4.29 -1.44 14.14
CA ASN A 528 5.69 -1.24 14.46
C ASN A 528 5.95 0.22 14.89
N TYR A 529 6.84 0.39 15.87
CA TYR A 529 7.00 1.68 16.56
C TYR A 529 7.60 2.81 15.69
N THR A 530 8.08 2.51 14.48
CA THR A 530 8.64 3.48 13.51
C THR A 530 7.70 3.79 12.35
N TYR A 531 6.47 3.28 12.39
CA TYR A 531 5.58 3.22 11.24
C TYR A 531 4.94 4.57 10.87
N MET A 532 5.03 4.91 9.58
CA MET A 532 4.20 5.92 8.91
C MET A 532 3.83 5.53 7.46
N GLY A 533 4.06 4.27 7.08
CA GLY A 533 3.95 3.77 5.71
C GLY A 533 5.24 3.83 4.89
N ASP A 534 5.31 3.05 3.82
CA ASP A 534 6.42 2.95 2.88
C ASP A 534 6.16 3.65 1.52
N TYR A 535 4.90 3.93 1.13
CA TYR A 535 4.57 4.52 -0.18
C TYR A 535 3.24 5.31 -0.20
N ASP A 536 3.04 6.09 -1.26
CA ASP A 536 1.71 6.56 -1.69
C ASP A 536 1.57 6.50 -3.22
N GLY A 537 0.43 6.02 -3.70
CA GLY A 537 0.09 5.95 -5.12
C GLY A 537 -0.38 7.29 -5.70
N LEU A 538 -0.13 7.48 -6.99
CA LEU A 538 -0.67 8.59 -7.79
C LEU A 538 -1.37 8.04 -9.04
N ALA A 539 -2.58 8.51 -9.32
CA ALA A 539 -3.39 8.04 -10.43
C ALA A 539 -3.69 9.14 -11.47
N SER A 540 -3.60 8.76 -12.74
CA SER A 540 -4.33 9.40 -13.85
C SER A 540 -5.61 8.62 -14.14
N ASP A 541 -6.60 9.24 -14.80
CA ASP A 541 -7.81 8.53 -15.26
C ASP A 541 -7.47 7.46 -16.31
N PHE A 542 -7.57 6.18 -15.92
CA PHE A 542 -7.29 5.03 -16.77
C PHE A 542 -8.21 4.96 -18.00
N THR A 543 -9.46 5.46 -17.87
CA THR A 543 -10.40 5.55 -19.01
C THR A 543 -10.03 6.67 -19.99
N LYS A 544 -9.04 7.51 -19.66
CA LYS A 544 -8.56 8.65 -20.46
C LYS A 544 -9.68 9.63 -20.80
N THR A 545 -10.75 9.69 -20.01
CA THR A 545 -11.85 10.65 -20.21
C THR A 545 -11.49 12.01 -19.62
N ASN A 546 -10.83 12.05 -18.46
CA ASN A 546 -10.40 13.25 -17.73
C ASN A 546 -8.88 13.47 -17.75
N SER A 547 -8.43 14.70 -17.49
CA SER A 547 -7.01 15.08 -17.42
C SER A 547 -6.56 15.40 -16.00
N GLY A 548 -5.24 15.47 -15.78
CA GLY A 548 -4.62 15.69 -14.47
C GLY A 548 -4.51 14.41 -13.66
N PHE A 549 -4.27 14.57 -12.36
CA PHE A 549 -3.96 13.46 -11.45
C PHE A 549 -4.73 13.56 -10.14
N ILE A 550 -4.93 12.41 -9.48
CA ILE A 550 -5.48 12.30 -8.12
C ILE A 550 -4.58 11.34 -7.34
N GLY A 551 -4.18 11.75 -6.14
CA GLY A 551 -3.43 10.91 -5.20
C GLY A 551 -3.86 11.18 -3.77
N ALA A 552 -3.80 10.14 -2.94
CA ALA A 552 -3.98 10.21 -1.51
C ALA A 552 -2.63 10.30 -0.77
N TRP A 553 -2.69 10.53 0.54
CA TRP A 553 -1.57 10.51 1.48
C TRP A 553 -2.07 10.41 2.93
N GLY A 554 -1.19 9.95 3.83
CA GLY A 554 -1.37 10.03 5.28
C GLY A 554 -1.09 11.44 5.81
N ASP A 555 -2.03 12.03 6.56
CA ASP A 555 -2.05 13.45 6.93
C ASP A 555 -2.27 13.68 8.43
N ASN A 556 -1.18 13.83 9.20
CA ASN A 556 -1.28 13.97 10.65
C ASN A 556 -1.71 15.38 11.14
N SER A 557 -2.24 16.26 10.29
CA SER A 557 -2.43 17.69 10.60
C SER A 557 -3.48 17.98 11.68
N LEU A 558 -4.32 17.00 11.99
CA LEU A 558 -5.31 17.05 13.07
C LEU A 558 -4.80 16.47 14.41
N GLY A 559 -3.59 15.88 14.43
CA GLY A 559 -2.95 15.31 15.63
C GLY A 559 -3.02 13.78 15.72
N ASN A 560 -3.67 13.13 14.77
CA ASN A 560 -3.77 11.68 14.59
C ASN A 560 -3.48 11.31 13.13
N PRO A 561 -3.06 10.07 12.82
CA PRO A 561 -3.00 9.58 11.44
C PRO A 561 -4.39 9.52 10.82
N ASP A 562 -4.46 9.82 9.53
CA ASP A 562 -5.67 10.18 8.80
C ASP A 562 -5.38 10.15 7.29
N ILE A 563 -6.36 9.95 6.40
CA ILE A 563 -6.13 9.97 4.94
C ILE A 563 -6.78 11.19 4.29
N LYS A 564 -5.99 11.88 3.44
CA LYS A 564 -6.48 12.96 2.57
C LYS A 564 -6.09 12.71 1.12
N ALA A 565 -6.87 13.27 0.19
CA ALA A 565 -6.62 13.19 -1.25
C ALA A 565 -6.79 14.55 -1.94
N GLY A 566 -6.13 14.71 -3.09
CA GLY A 566 -6.10 15.96 -3.85
C GLY A 566 -5.95 15.75 -5.35
N LYS A 567 -6.46 16.70 -6.15
CA LYS A 567 -6.44 16.69 -7.63
C LYS A 567 -5.66 17.89 -8.18
N PHE A 568 -4.77 17.71 -9.17
CA PHE A 568 -3.91 18.79 -9.73
C PHE A 568 -3.49 18.65 -11.22
#